data_AF-I3TCY8-F1
#
_entry.id   AF-I3TCY8-F1
#
_cell.length_a   1.000
_cell.length_b   1.000
_cell.length_c   1.000
_cell.angle_alpha   90.00
_cell.angle_beta   90.00
_cell.angle_gamma   90.00
#
_symmetry.space_group_name_H-M   'P 1'
#
loop_
_entity.id
_entity.type
_entity.pdbx_description
1 polymer ?
#
loop_
_entity_poly.entity_id
_entity_poly.type
_entity_poly.pdbx_seq_one_letter_code
_entity_poly.pdbx_strand_id
1 'polypeptide(L)'
;MPSRKTRAEVLYPRRVAYSLVVASIALYLFFSIWPILFSIGIAFTNANDVNIAPNPQLVGSINNAIACAEALRDNASYVERAVDAVKRVDELLTSINQSLANIYNMVSNGTSPSSLEYQLAVSDLYNKANMLPGILSDFEKAFNCTALGYPTDKTIISSAVESNLTRLMELSSYLPTLQDPNRILNLTSMGLSIVSASEAYFKSIETDYKGYFNSVIKSLEADKYSVEMHFVGLSNFQKLFTDPRFVYSLYKTLLFVATSVPLKVSVGVLLAFLYSTPLVYGRRVWRGLLLTPWALPILLSGMMWKYIFYPSGPLGMAFHLDINNNEWHAFLVYNLFEAWLAYPFIMTVTMGALSGVSKDLIEASYIDGASLFFRVRHVVLPLISRPLVLATILTTGASLQAFMVPLLINGGGPTKTITVPYLGSATGNANEVLLLFGYDRVTIDKQYGYAAATYVVVVLIILAYVALWFYYSRRGGRGW
;
A
#
# COMPACT_ATOMS: atom_id res chain seq x y z
N MET A 1 25.94 24.04 -70.81
CA MET A 1 26.53 24.16 -69.46
C MET A 1 25.49 23.70 -68.45
N PRO A 2 25.73 22.66 -67.63
CA PRO A 2 24.77 22.23 -66.62
C PRO A 2 24.86 23.12 -65.37
N SER A 3 23.73 23.58 -64.85
CA SER A 3 23.68 24.37 -63.62
C SER A 3 23.95 23.48 -62.41
N ARG A 4 24.96 23.89 -61.63
CA ARG A 4 25.44 23.24 -60.41
C ARG A 4 24.35 23.35 -59.33
N LYS A 5 23.69 22.24 -58.98
CA LYS A 5 22.92 22.14 -57.74
C LYS A 5 23.90 22.24 -56.57
N THR A 6 23.93 23.39 -55.90
CA THR A 6 24.63 23.58 -54.62
C THR A 6 23.98 22.69 -53.57
N ARG A 7 24.68 21.63 -53.13
CA ARG A 7 24.35 20.90 -51.91
C ARG A 7 24.39 21.91 -50.76
N ALA A 8 23.27 22.11 -50.08
CA ALA A 8 23.25 22.83 -48.82
C ALA A 8 24.23 22.13 -47.86
N GLU A 9 25.28 22.84 -47.46
CA GLU A 9 26.21 22.39 -46.43
C GLU A 9 25.42 22.20 -45.13
N VAL A 10 25.46 20.99 -44.59
CA VAL A 10 24.84 20.66 -43.30
C VAL A 10 25.63 21.42 -42.24
N LEU A 11 25.09 22.56 -41.78
CA LEU A 11 25.70 23.54 -40.87
C LEU A 11 26.23 22.97 -39.54
N TYR A 12 25.85 21.74 -39.16
CA TYR A 12 26.43 21.03 -38.02
C TYR A 12 26.69 19.57 -38.36
N PRO A 13 27.90 19.04 -38.10
CA PRO A 13 28.17 17.61 -38.21
C PRO A 13 27.18 16.85 -37.32
N ARG A 14 26.60 15.74 -37.81
CA ARG A 14 25.67 14.90 -37.02
C ARG A 14 26.20 14.59 -35.60
N ARG A 15 27.52 14.47 -35.46
CA ARG A 15 28.21 14.27 -34.17
C ARG A 15 27.96 15.40 -33.15
N VAL A 16 27.89 16.65 -33.59
CA VAL A 16 27.59 17.81 -32.73
C VAL A 16 26.13 17.76 -32.27
N ALA A 17 25.20 17.47 -33.19
CA ALA A 17 23.78 17.30 -32.84
C ALA A 17 23.58 16.16 -31.82
N TYR A 18 24.27 15.03 -31.96
CA TYR A 18 24.23 13.97 -30.96
C TYR A 18 24.82 14.42 -29.62
N SER A 19 25.98 15.08 -29.60
CA SER A 19 26.59 15.55 -28.35
C SER A 19 25.70 16.52 -27.55
N LEU A 20 24.87 17.32 -28.25
CA LEU A 20 23.95 18.26 -27.61
C LEU A 20 22.73 17.58 -26.96
N VAL A 21 22.29 16.43 -27.47
CA VAL A 21 21.05 15.78 -27.04
C VAL A 21 21.31 14.55 -26.16
N VAL A 22 22.49 13.92 -26.26
CA VAL A 22 22.85 12.71 -25.50
C VAL A 22 22.68 12.90 -23.99
N ALA A 23 23.15 14.03 -23.44
CA ALA A 23 22.98 14.31 -22.00
C ALA A 23 21.51 14.40 -21.61
N SER A 24 20.69 15.10 -22.40
CA SER A 24 19.24 15.22 -22.16
C SER A 24 18.52 13.87 -22.29
N ILE A 25 18.88 13.04 -23.27
CA ILE A 25 18.33 11.69 -23.43
C ILE A 25 18.71 10.83 -22.22
N ALA A 26 19.97 10.86 -21.79
CA ALA A 26 20.42 10.07 -20.64
C ALA A 26 19.65 10.45 -19.37
N LEU A 27 19.49 11.75 -19.10
CA LEU A 27 18.70 12.24 -17.97
C LEU A 27 17.22 11.84 -18.08
N TYR A 28 16.62 11.93 -19.28
CA TYR A 28 15.24 11.50 -19.49
C TYR A 28 15.05 9.99 -19.29
N LEU A 29 15.97 9.18 -19.81
CA LEU A 29 15.92 7.72 -19.63
C LEU A 29 16.06 7.35 -18.14
N PHE A 30 16.97 7.99 -17.42
CA PHE A 30 17.22 7.69 -16.01
C PHE A 30 16.13 8.22 -15.07
N PHE A 31 15.69 9.47 -15.24
CA PHE A 31 14.72 10.08 -14.30
C PHE A 31 13.26 9.89 -14.69
N SER A 32 12.96 9.58 -15.96
CA SER A 32 11.57 9.39 -16.42
C SER A 32 11.28 7.94 -16.80
N ILE A 33 12.10 7.30 -17.63
CA ILE A 33 11.78 5.96 -18.15
C ILE A 33 12.12 4.84 -17.16
N TRP A 34 13.27 4.91 -16.50
CA TRP A 34 13.71 3.87 -15.57
C TRP A 34 12.73 3.65 -14.40
N PRO A 35 12.23 4.68 -13.68
CA PRO A 35 11.26 4.47 -12.60
C PRO A 35 9.94 3.86 -13.09
N ILE A 36 9.52 4.19 -14.31
CA ILE A 36 8.32 3.61 -14.94
C ILE A 36 8.56 2.11 -15.21
N LEU A 37 9.68 1.74 -15.83
CA LEU A 37 10.01 0.35 -16.10
C LEU A 37 10.18 -0.47 -14.82
N PHE A 38 10.83 0.11 -13.81
CA PHE A 38 10.96 -0.50 -12.49
C PHE A 38 9.59 -0.75 -11.86
N SER A 39 8.69 0.25 -11.89
CA SER A 39 7.32 0.11 -11.38
C SER A 39 6.53 -0.95 -12.14
N ILE A 40 6.67 -1.00 -13.47
CA ILE A 40 6.06 -2.07 -14.28
C ILE A 40 6.58 -3.44 -13.83
N GLY A 41 7.89 -3.59 -13.60
CA GLY A 41 8.45 -4.85 -13.09
C GLY A 41 7.85 -5.27 -11.75
N ILE A 42 7.78 -4.34 -10.80
CA ILE A 42 7.19 -4.58 -9.47
C ILE A 42 5.72 -5.00 -9.56
N ALA A 43 4.96 -4.48 -10.53
CA ALA A 43 3.55 -4.83 -10.72
C ALA A 43 3.28 -6.33 -10.95
N PHE A 44 4.27 -7.10 -11.42
CA PHE A 44 4.14 -8.55 -11.64
C PHE A 44 4.74 -9.39 -10.50
N THR A 45 5.01 -8.78 -9.35
CA THR A 45 5.60 -9.45 -8.18
C THR A 45 4.69 -9.40 -6.95
N ASN A 46 4.97 -10.23 -5.94
CA ASN A 46 4.32 -10.15 -4.62
C ASN A 46 4.96 -9.10 -3.69
N ALA A 47 5.60 -8.06 -4.24
CA ALA A 47 6.35 -7.07 -3.47
C ALA A 47 5.51 -6.41 -2.36
N ASN A 48 6.05 -6.38 -1.15
CA ASN A 48 5.53 -5.73 0.04
C ASN A 48 6.67 -5.08 0.85
N ASP A 49 6.38 -4.53 2.02
CA ASP A 49 7.36 -3.89 2.91
C ASP A 49 8.47 -4.83 3.41
N VAL A 50 8.18 -6.12 3.52
CA VAL A 50 9.13 -7.13 4.00
C VAL A 50 10.07 -7.59 2.88
N ASN A 51 9.54 -7.86 1.69
CA ASN A 51 10.26 -8.59 0.65
C ASN A 51 10.74 -7.75 -0.54
N ILE A 52 10.36 -6.47 -0.66
CA ILE A 52 10.81 -5.63 -1.78
C ILE A 52 12.34 -5.46 -1.83
N ALA A 53 12.97 -5.48 -0.66
CA ALA A 53 14.41 -5.46 -0.49
C ALA A 53 14.77 -6.51 0.59
N PRO A 54 14.87 -7.80 0.21
CA PRO A 54 15.10 -8.87 1.18
C PRO A 54 16.40 -8.63 1.96
N ASN A 55 16.34 -8.73 3.29
CA ASN A 55 17.54 -8.64 4.12
C ASN A 55 18.40 -9.90 3.90
N PRO A 56 19.64 -9.78 3.36
CA PRO A 56 20.49 -10.94 3.09
C PRO A 56 20.82 -11.77 4.33
N GLN A 57 20.94 -11.12 5.50
CA GLN A 57 21.21 -11.81 6.76
C GLN A 57 20.02 -12.66 7.22
N LEU A 58 18.80 -12.13 7.08
CA LEU A 58 17.58 -12.86 7.43
C LEU A 58 17.37 -14.07 6.51
N VAL A 59 17.54 -13.87 5.20
CA VAL A 59 17.45 -14.96 4.21
C VAL A 59 18.54 -16.01 4.48
N GLY A 60 19.77 -15.59 4.76
CA GLY A 60 20.86 -16.47 5.15
C GLY A 60 20.54 -17.27 6.42
N SER A 61 19.99 -16.62 7.43
CA SER A 61 19.59 -17.26 8.68
C SER A 61 18.51 -18.33 8.47
N ILE A 62 17.48 -18.05 7.65
CA ILE A 62 16.44 -19.03 7.31
C ILE A 62 17.01 -20.19 6.51
N ASN A 63 17.90 -19.94 5.54
CA ASN A 63 18.57 -21.01 4.79
C ASN A 63 19.40 -21.91 5.71
N ASN A 64 20.11 -21.34 6.69
CA ASN A 64 20.85 -22.11 7.69
C ASN A 64 19.92 -22.92 8.59
N ALA A 65 18.76 -22.37 8.98
CA ALA A 65 17.75 -23.11 9.74
C ALA A 65 17.19 -24.31 8.96
N ILE A 66 16.90 -24.13 7.67
CA ILE A 66 16.45 -25.22 6.78
C ILE A 66 17.53 -26.30 6.70
N ALA A 67 18.78 -25.91 6.42
CA ALA A 67 19.89 -26.86 6.32
C ALA A 67 20.16 -27.61 7.65
N CYS A 68 20.00 -26.92 8.79
CA CYS A 68 20.07 -27.55 10.11
C CYS A 68 18.93 -28.54 10.33
N ALA A 69 17.69 -28.18 9.97
CA ALA A 69 16.52 -29.06 10.09
C ALA A 69 16.66 -30.31 9.22
N GLU A 70 17.18 -30.17 7.99
CA GLU A 70 17.52 -31.29 7.12
C GLU A 70 18.62 -32.18 7.73
N ALA A 71 19.67 -31.58 8.28
CA ALA A 71 20.74 -32.32 8.95
C ALA A 71 20.23 -33.08 10.19
N LEU A 72 19.37 -32.48 11.00
CA LEU A 72 18.73 -33.13 12.15
C LEU A 72 17.80 -34.28 11.71
N ARG A 73 17.14 -34.16 10.56
CA ARG A 73 16.27 -35.22 9.99
C ARG A 73 17.05 -36.41 9.42
N ASP A 74 18.14 -36.15 8.71
CA ASP A 74 18.77 -37.13 7.80
C ASP A 74 20.10 -37.70 8.34
N ASN A 75 20.82 -36.97 9.21
CA ASN A 75 22.08 -37.46 9.78
C ASN A 75 21.84 -38.39 10.97
N ALA A 76 22.15 -39.68 10.81
CA ALA A 76 21.92 -40.70 11.84
C ALA A 76 22.49 -40.35 13.23
N SER A 77 23.69 -39.74 13.30
CA SER A 77 24.31 -39.36 14.58
C SER A 77 23.57 -38.21 15.27
N TYR A 78 22.92 -37.34 14.50
CA TYR A 78 22.15 -36.22 15.04
C TYR A 78 20.77 -36.69 15.50
N VAL A 79 20.13 -37.53 14.68
CA VAL A 79 18.86 -38.19 15.01
C VAL A 79 18.98 -38.96 16.32
N GLU A 80 20.01 -39.79 16.48
CA GLU A 80 20.19 -40.59 17.70
C GLU A 80 20.28 -39.72 18.95
N ARG A 81 21.12 -38.67 18.93
CA ARG A 81 21.26 -37.73 20.05
C ARG A 81 19.97 -36.94 20.33
N ALA A 82 19.26 -36.55 19.28
CA ALA A 82 18.02 -35.79 19.40
C ALA A 82 16.88 -36.63 19.97
N VAL A 83 16.69 -37.86 19.48
CA VAL A 83 15.66 -38.78 19.97
C VAL A 83 15.92 -39.18 21.43
N ASP A 84 17.18 -39.45 21.78
CA ASP A 84 17.57 -39.75 23.16
C ASP A 84 17.31 -38.56 24.11
N ALA A 85 17.56 -37.32 23.66
CA ALA A 85 17.21 -36.13 24.41
C ALA A 85 15.69 -35.92 24.56
N VAL A 86 14.91 -36.12 23.48
CA VAL A 86 13.44 -36.07 23.50
C VAL A 86 12.87 -37.07 24.50
N LYS A 87 13.37 -38.30 24.46
CA LYS A 87 12.92 -39.38 25.35
C LYS A 87 13.15 -39.07 26.82
N ARG A 88 14.31 -38.50 27.18
CA ARG A 88 14.57 -38.05 28.57
C ARG A 88 13.59 -36.98 29.04
N VAL A 89 13.19 -36.07 28.15
CA VAL A 89 12.20 -35.04 28.47
C VAL A 89 10.82 -35.69 28.66
N ASP A 90 10.41 -36.58 27.76
CA ASP A 90 9.13 -37.29 27.83
C ASP A 90 9.00 -38.14 29.11
N GLU A 91 10.05 -38.89 29.47
CA GLU A 91 10.11 -39.68 30.71
C GLU A 91 9.95 -38.79 31.96
N LEU A 92 10.64 -37.64 31.99
CA LEU A 92 10.51 -36.70 33.12
C LEU A 92 9.11 -36.07 33.17
N LEU A 93 8.56 -35.63 32.03
CA LEU A 93 7.21 -35.07 31.96
C LEU A 93 6.16 -36.09 32.39
N THR A 94 6.29 -37.34 31.97
CA THR A 94 5.41 -38.44 32.41
C THR A 94 5.48 -38.62 33.93
N SER A 95 6.68 -38.57 34.52
CA SER A 95 6.87 -38.67 35.97
C SER A 95 6.24 -37.49 36.73
N ILE A 96 6.36 -36.28 36.19
CA ILE A 96 5.74 -35.06 36.74
C ILE A 96 4.22 -35.12 36.62
N ASN A 97 3.70 -35.62 35.49
CA ASN A 97 2.26 -35.82 35.26
C ASN A 97 1.68 -36.74 36.34
N GLN A 98 2.36 -37.86 36.63
CA GLN A 98 1.97 -38.81 37.67
C GLN A 98 1.98 -38.16 39.08
N SER A 99 3.01 -37.38 39.41
CA SER A 99 3.06 -36.67 40.71
C SER A 99 1.95 -35.63 40.84
N LEU A 100 1.65 -34.84 39.79
CA LEU A 100 0.55 -33.88 39.78
C LEU A 100 -0.82 -34.58 39.93
N ALA A 101 -1.03 -35.69 39.22
CA ALA A 101 -2.26 -36.47 39.31
C ALA A 101 -2.44 -37.07 40.71
N ASN A 102 -1.36 -37.55 41.33
CA ASN A 102 -1.37 -38.04 42.70
C ASN A 102 -1.80 -36.93 43.68
N ILE A 103 -1.17 -35.75 43.60
CA ILE A 103 -1.51 -34.60 44.46
C ILE A 103 -2.97 -34.17 44.27
N TYR A 104 -3.44 -34.09 43.02
CA TYR A 104 -4.84 -33.76 42.70
C TYR A 104 -5.80 -34.76 43.36
N ASN A 105 -5.54 -36.06 43.20
CA ASN A 105 -6.38 -37.11 43.78
C ASN A 105 -6.36 -37.11 45.31
N MET A 106 -5.21 -36.87 45.94
CA MET A 106 -5.10 -36.76 47.40
C MET A 106 -5.97 -35.63 47.94
N VAL A 107 -5.86 -34.44 47.37
CA VAL A 107 -6.65 -33.27 47.82
C VAL A 107 -8.12 -33.44 47.50
N SER A 108 -8.46 -34.01 46.32
CA SER A 108 -9.85 -34.32 45.95
C SER A 108 -10.49 -35.36 46.87
N ASN A 109 -9.70 -36.28 47.43
CA ASN A 109 -10.15 -37.30 48.39
C ASN A 109 -10.16 -36.80 49.84
N GLY A 110 -9.86 -35.53 50.08
CA GLY A 110 -9.93 -34.89 51.40
C GLY A 110 -8.64 -34.95 52.23
N THR A 111 -7.50 -35.32 51.65
CA THR A 111 -6.21 -35.27 52.34
C THR A 111 -5.85 -33.83 52.69
N SER A 112 -5.55 -33.57 53.97
CA SER A 112 -5.19 -32.23 54.44
C SER A 112 -3.86 -31.76 53.84
N PRO A 113 -3.74 -30.50 53.35
CA PRO A 113 -2.47 -29.91 52.92
C PRO A 113 -1.39 -29.83 54.00
N SER A 114 -1.75 -29.98 55.28
CA SER A 114 -0.81 -30.06 56.40
C SER A 114 -0.32 -31.49 56.72
N SER A 115 -0.82 -32.51 56.02
CA SER A 115 -0.41 -33.90 56.24
C SER A 115 1.02 -34.13 55.74
N LEU A 116 1.75 -35.01 56.43
CA LEU A 116 3.08 -35.44 56.00
C LEU A 116 3.04 -36.07 54.60
N GLU A 117 1.98 -36.83 54.29
CA GLU A 117 1.77 -37.48 52.99
C GLU A 117 1.71 -36.45 51.85
N TYR A 118 0.93 -35.36 52.02
CA TYR A 118 0.87 -34.28 51.04
C TYR A 118 2.22 -33.58 50.89
N GLN A 119 2.89 -33.25 52.01
CA GLN A 119 4.19 -32.57 51.95
C GLN A 119 5.26 -33.43 51.25
N LEU A 120 5.25 -34.75 51.43
CA LEU A 120 6.13 -35.66 50.70
C LEU A 120 5.81 -35.69 49.20
N ALA A 121 4.52 -35.75 48.82
CA ALA A 121 4.10 -35.75 47.41
C ALA A 121 4.47 -34.45 46.68
N VAL A 122 4.31 -33.30 47.34
CA VAL A 122 4.70 -32.00 46.78
C VAL A 122 6.23 -31.85 46.71
N SER A 123 6.96 -32.36 47.71
CA SER A 123 8.44 -32.37 47.68
C SER A 123 8.98 -33.24 46.54
N ASP A 124 8.37 -34.40 46.27
CA ASP A 124 8.69 -35.25 45.11
C ASP A 124 8.47 -34.51 43.78
N LEU A 125 7.31 -33.86 43.61
CA LEU A 125 7.01 -33.05 42.42
C LEU A 125 8.05 -31.94 42.24
N TYR A 126 8.39 -31.21 43.31
CA TYR A 126 9.37 -30.13 43.26
C TYR A 126 10.76 -30.63 42.85
N ASN A 127 11.21 -31.76 43.41
CA ASN A 127 12.50 -32.35 43.06
C ASN A 127 12.56 -32.78 41.59
N LYS A 128 11.48 -33.38 41.06
CA LYS A 128 11.36 -33.74 39.65
C LYS A 128 11.34 -32.51 38.74
N ALA A 129 10.54 -31.50 39.08
CA ALA A 129 10.47 -30.26 38.32
C ALA A 129 11.79 -29.46 38.35
N ASN A 130 12.60 -29.59 39.40
CA ASN A 130 13.93 -28.99 39.45
C ASN A 130 14.97 -29.69 38.55
N MET A 131 14.68 -30.88 38.03
CA MET A 131 15.53 -31.55 37.04
C MET A 131 15.30 -31.02 35.62
N LEU A 132 14.15 -30.37 35.38
CA LEU A 132 13.72 -29.87 34.07
C LEU A 132 14.78 -28.98 33.40
N PRO A 133 15.39 -27.97 34.08
CA PRO A 133 16.38 -27.09 33.46
C PRO A 133 17.61 -27.84 32.93
N GLY A 134 18.08 -28.84 33.67
CA GLY A 134 19.25 -29.63 33.27
C GLY A 134 18.96 -30.46 32.01
N ILE A 135 17.83 -31.17 32.01
CA ILE A 135 17.41 -31.98 30.87
C ILE A 135 17.09 -31.10 29.66
N LEU A 136 16.46 -29.93 29.88
CA LEU A 136 16.16 -28.98 28.81
C LEU A 136 17.43 -28.38 28.20
N SER A 137 18.45 -28.08 29.01
CA SER A 137 19.76 -27.66 28.48
C SER A 137 20.37 -28.72 27.56
N ASP A 138 20.25 -30.00 27.90
CA ASP A 138 20.79 -31.08 27.06
C ASP A 138 19.94 -31.31 25.80
N PHE A 139 18.62 -31.14 25.91
CA PHE A 139 17.73 -31.07 24.76
C PHE A 139 18.10 -29.90 23.84
N GLU A 140 18.19 -28.67 24.35
CA GLU A 140 18.58 -27.49 23.58
C GLU A 140 19.92 -27.69 22.87
N LYS A 141 20.93 -28.27 23.52
CA LYS A 141 22.22 -28.61 22.89
C LYS A 141 22.06 -29.58 21.72
N ALA A 142 21.17 -30.56 21.82
CA ALA A 142 20.94 -31.53 20.75
C ALA A 142 20.29 -30.90 19.50
N PHE A 143 19.54 -29.82 19.67
CA PHE A 143 18.88 -29.08 18.58
C PHE A 143 19.52 -27.72 18.28
N ASN A 144 20.68 -27.41 18.87
CA ASN A 144 21.35 -26.12 18.69
C ASN A 144 22.05 -26.05 17.33
N CYS A 145 21.38 -25.42 16.36
CA CYS A 145 21.90 -25.27 15.00
C CYS A 145 23.24 -24.56 14.91
N THR A 146 23.45 -23.52 15.71
CA THR A 146 24.71 -22.77 15.71
C THR A 146 25.88 -23.66 16.17
N ALA A 147 25.65 -24.52 17.17
CA ALA A 147 26.62 -25.52 17.61
C ALA A 147 26.86 -26.62 16.57
N LEU A 148 25.86 -26.91 15.73
CA LEU A 148 25.96 -27.86 14.61
C LEU A 148 26.59 -27.25 13.34
N GLY A 149 27.01 -25.98 13.38
CA GLY A 149 27.66 -25.31 12.24
C GLY A 149 26.71 -24.52 11.32
N TYR A 150 25.45 -24.36 11.71
CA TYR A 150 24.42 -23.64 10.98
C TYR A 150 23.98 -22.39 11.79
N PRO A 151 24.72 -21.27 11.72
CA PRO A 151 24.39 -20.09 12.50
C PRO A 151 23.05 -19.51 12.06
N THR A 152 22.08 -19.48 12.97
CA THR A 152 20.72 -19.01 12.71
C THR A 152 20.10 -18.39 13.95
N ASP A 153 19.26 -17.38 13.76
CA ASP A 153 18.39 -16.78 14.77
C ASP A 153 16.99 -17.42 14.83
N LYS A 154 16.70 -18.38 13.93
CA LYS A 154 15.43 -19.10 13.86
C LYS A 154 15.45 -20.31 14.78
N THR A 155 14.38 -20.48 15.56
CA THR A 155 14.19 -21.65 16.43
C THR A 155 13.51 -22.78 15.66
N ILE A 156 14.07 -23.99 15.73
CA ILE A 156 13.50 -25.22 15.15
C ILE A 156 12.48 -25.87 16.13
N ILE A 157 12.58 -25.52 17.41
CA ILE A 157 11.69 -25.95 18.47
C ILE A 157 10.62 -24.87 18.69
N SER A 158 9.42 -25.31 19.06
CA SER A 158 8.31 -24.40 19.37
C SER A 158 8.57 -23.64 20.67
N SER A 159 8.56 -22.30 20.61
CA SER A 159 8.70 -21.42 21.78
C SER A 159 7.55 -21.57 22.79
N ALA A 160 6.40 -22.11 22.37
CA ALA A 160 5.26 -22.38 23.25
C ALA A 160 5.60 -23.44 24.32
N VAL A 161 6.47 -24.40 23.97
CA VAL A 161 6.86 -25.49 24.86
C VAL A 161 7.79 -24.98 25.95
N GLU A 162 8.76 -24.14 25.59
CA GLU A 162 9.66 -23.48 26.55
C GLU A 162 8.89 -22.64 27.59
N SER A 163 7.87 -21.89 27.14
CA SER A 163 6.98 -21.14 28.03
C SER A 163 6.16 -22.04 28.96
N ASN A 164 5.63 -23.16 28.45
CA ASN A 164 4.88 -24.14 29.24
C ASN A 164 5.75 -24.76 30.34
N LEU A 165 6.98 -25.12 30.00
CA LEU A 165 7.93 -25.74 30.93
C LEU A 165 8.38 -24.75 32.02
N THR A 166 8.55 -23.47 31.68
CA THR A 166 8.83 -22.41 32.66
C THR A 166 7.68 -22.25 33.66
N ARG A 167 6.43 -22.20 33.17
CA ARG A 167 5.23 -22.11 34.03
C ARG A 167 5.08 -23.32 34.96
N LEU A 168 5.47 -24.50 34.48
CA LEU A 168 5.47 -25.72 35.29
C LEU A 168 6.44 -25.63 36.46
N MET A 169 7.65 -25.12 36.23
CA MET A 169 8.62 -24.91 37.30
C MET A 169 8.11 -23.91 38.34
N GLU A 170 7.58 -22.77 37.89
CA GLU A 170 6.98 -21.76 38.78
C GLU A 170 5.85 -22.37 39.64
N LEU A 171 4.96 -23.14 39.00
CA LEU A 171 3.87 -23.84 39.67
C LEU A 171 4.38 -24.81 40.74
N SER A 172 5.39 -25.63 40.41
CA SER A 172 5.97 -26.61 41.35
C SER A 172 6.61 -25.94 42.57
N SER A 173 7.19 -24.75 42.39
CA SER A 173 7.80 -23.96 43.47
C SER A 173 6.78 -23.30 44.39
N TYR A 174 5.59 -22.98 43.85
CA TYR A 174 4.54 -22.29 44.59
C TYR A 174 3.61 -23.23 45.36
N LEU A 175 3.38 -24.45 44.84
CA LEU A 175 2.50 -25.46 45.42
C LEU A 175 2.72 -25.76 46.92
N PRO A 176 3.97 -25.85 47.44
CA PRO A 176 4.23 -26.10 48.87
C PRO A 176 3.71 -25.01 49.82
N THR A 177 3.52 -23.78 49.31
CA THR A 177 3.12 -22.62 50.14
C THR A 177 1.61 -22.55 50.37
N LEU A 178 0.83 -23.36 49.65
CA LEU A 178 -0.63 -23.28 49.66
C LEU A 178 -1.24 -24.18 50.74
N GLN A 179 -2.24 -23.65 51.44
CA GLN A 179 -3.04 -24.39 52.41
C GLN A 179 -4.53 -24.50 52.01
N ASP A 180 -4.97 -23.76 50.99
CA ASP A 180 -6.35 -23.79 50.50
C ASP A 180 -6.54 -24.92 49.48
N PRO A 181 -7.35 -25.97 49.79
CA PRO A 181 -7.59 -27.09 48.89
C PRO A 181 -8.10 -26.68 47.50
N ASN A 182 -8.95 -25.65 47.41
CA ASN A 182 -9.52 -25.22 46.12
C ASN A 182 -8.46 -24.59 45.21
N ARG A 183 -7.54 -23.82 45.78
CA ARG A 183 -6.40 -23.25 45.03
C ARG A 183 -5.43 -24.34 44.57
N ILE A 184 -5.19 -25.34 45.40
CA ILE A 184 -4.34 -26.48 45.05
C ILE A 184 -4.96 -27.27 43.89
N LEU A 185 -6.25 -27.59 43.94
CA LEU A 185 -6.96 -28.29 42.85
C LEU A 185 -6.93 -27.52 41.53
N ASN A 186 -7.16 -26.20 41.56
CA ASN A 186 -7.08 -25.39 40.35
C ASN A 186 -5.67 -25.38 39.76
N LEU A 187 -4.63 -25.13 40.58
CA LEU A 187 -3.25 -25.10 40.09
C LEU A 187 -2.79 -26.47 39.61
N THR A 188 -3.06 -27.54 40.33
CA THR A 188 -2.73 -28.91 39.87
C THR A 188 -3.44 -29.27 38.57
N SER A 189 -4.71 -28.86 38.38
CA SER A 189 -5.41 -29.05 37.10
C SER A 189 -4.77 -28.27 35.94
N MET A 190 -4.33 -27.04 36.18
CA MET A 190 -3.58 -26.25 35.20
C MET A 190 -2.24 -26.93 34.87
N GLY A 191 -1.53 -27.41 35.90
CA GLY A 191 -0.28 -28.16 35.75
C GLY A 191 -0.47 -29.41 34.88
N LEU A 192 -1.51 -30.20 35.13
CA LEU A 192 -1.86 -31.38 34.31
C LEU A 192 -2.13 -31.00 32.85
N SER A 193 -2.85 -29.90 32.59
CA SER A 193 -3.08 -29.42 31.23
C SER A 193 -1.79 -28.97 30.53
N ILE A 194 -0.87 -28.32 31.26
CA ILE A 194 0.43 -27.87 30.73
C ILE A 194 1.33 -29.07 30.42
N VAL A 195 1.41 -30.03 31.34
CA VAL A 195 2.22 -31.25 31.16
C VAL A 195 1.68 -32.07 30.00
N SER A 196 0.38 -32.35 29.96
CA SER A 196 -0.22 -33.15 28.88
C SER A 196 -0.01 -32.53 27.50
N ALA A 197 -0.11 -31.19 27.38
CA ALA A 197 0.21 -30.50 26.13
C ALA A 197 1.70 -30.63 25.75
N SER A 198 2.60 -30.56 26.73
CA SER A 198 4.04 -30.69 26.51
C SER A 198 4.43 -32.13 26.18
N GLU A 199 3.88 -33.11 26.88
CA GLU A 199 4.03 -34.54 26.62
C GLU A 199 3.56 -34.88 25.21
N ALA A 200 2.37 -34.41 24.81
CA ALA A 200 1.87 -34.61 23.44
C ALA A 200 2.82 -34.03 22.37
N TYR A 201 3.47 -32.90 22.65
CA TYR A 201 4.47 -32.32 21.76
C TYR A 201 5.72 -33.21 21.64
N PHE A 202 6.36 -33.58 22.75
CA PHE A 202 7.58 -34.42 22.72
C PHE A 202 7.30 -35.81 22.15
N LYS A 203 6.15 -36.40 22.50
CA LYS A 203 5.70 -37.68 21.96
C LYS A 203 5.43 -37.62 20.45
N SER A 204 4.99 -36.49 19.92
CA SER A 204 4.86 -36.31 18.47
C SER A 204 6.22 -36.35 17.76
N ILE A 205 7.28 -35.81 18.39
CA ILE A 205 8.65 -35.87 17.88
C ILE A 205 9.19 -37.30 17.96
N GLU A 206 8.90 -38.02 19.04
CA GLU A 206 9.36 -39.41 19.21
C GLU A 206 8.67 -40.36 18.21
N THR A 207 7.35 -40.25 18.06
CA THR A 207 6.54 -41.19 17.24
C THR A 207 6.73 -41.00 15.74
N ASP A 208 6.88 -39.76 15.27
CA ASP A 208 7.14 -39.45 13.86
C ASP A 208 8.18 -38.32 13.72
N TYR A 209 9.41 -38.62 14.12
CA TYR A 209 10.54 -37.70 14.07
C TYR A 209 10.73 -37.08 12.67
N LYS A 210 10.66 -37.91 11.63
CA LYS A 210 10.82 -37.44 10.24
C LYS A 210 9.66 -36.54 9.82
N GLY A 211 8.42 -36.91 10.15
CA GLY A 211 7.24 -36.09 9.88
C GLY A 211 7.29 -34.74 10.59
N TYR A 212 7.74 -34.71 11.85
CA TYR A 212 7.98 -33.46 12.58
C TYR A 212 8.92 -32.53 11.82
N PHE A 213 10.11 -33.01 11.43
CA PHE A 213 11.08 -32.19 10.71
C PHE A 213 10.61 -31.79 9.31
N ASN A 214 9.85 -32.63 8.61
CA ASN A 214 9.22 -32.24 7.34
C ASN A 214 8.24 -31.07 7.53
N SER A 215 7.48 -31.06 8.63
CA SER A 215 6.60 -29.94 8.98
C SER A 215 7.40 -28.66 9.29
N VAL A 216 8.49 -28.78 10.06
CA VAL A 216 9.37 -27.64 10.38
C VAL A 216 10.01 -27.07 9.12
N ILE A 217 10.58 -27.91 8.25
CA ILE A 217 11.18 -27.49 6.97
C ILE A 217 10.15 -26.76 6.12
N LYS A 218 8.94 -27.32 5.97
CA LYS A 218 7.85 -26.68 5.22
C LYS A 218 7.46 -25.31 5.80
N SER A 219 7.47 -25.17 7.13
CA SER A 219 7.23 -23.88 7.78
C SER A 219 8.35 -22.88 7.50
N LEU A 220 9.63 -23.31 7.56
CA LEU A 220 10.78 -22.47 7.26
C LEU A 220 10.84 -22.06 5.78
N GLU A 221 10.43 -22.94 4.87
CA GLU A 221 10.28 -22.63 3.44
C GLU A 221 9.17 -21.59 3.20
N ALA A 222 8.06 -21.68 3.93
CA ALA A 222 7.01 -20.65 3.89
C ALA A 222 7.50 -19.30 4.44
N ASP A 223 8.26 -19.31 5.54
CA ASP A 223 8.95 -18.13 6.07
C ASP A 223 9.89 -17.52 5.01
N LYS A 224 10.71 -18.35 4.35
CA LYS A 224 11.61 -17.91 3.27
C LYS A 224 10.83 -17.26 2.13
N TYR A 225 9.76 -17.90 1.66
CA TYR A 225 8.91 -17.38 0.59
C TYR A 225 8.28 -16.03 0.96
N SER A 226 8.01 -15.79 2.24
CA SER A 226 7.43 -14.53 2.70
C SER A 226 8.40 -13.36 2.70
N VAL A 227 9.71 -13.62 2.83
CA VAL A 227 10.77 -12.60 2.89
C VAL A 227 11.45 -12.37 1.54
N GLU A 228 11.23 -13.23 0.56
CA GLU A 228 11.75 -13.09 -0.80
C GLU A 228 10.66 -12.55 -1.77
N MET A 229 11.11 -11.73 -2.73
CA MET A 229 10.23 -11.24 -3.78
C MET A 229 10.12 -12.28 -4.89
N HIS A 230 8.90 -12.67 -5.20
CA HIS A 230 8.56 -13.65 -6.22
C HIS A 230 7.73 -13.04 -7.33
N PHE A 231 7.97 -13.53 -8.56
CA PHE A 231 7.14 -13.21 -9.71
C PHE A 231 5.80 -13.95 -9.62
N VAL A 232 4.69 -13.21 -9.68
CA VAL A 232 3.31 -13.73 -9.58
C VAL A 232 2.49 -13.55 -10.85
N GLY A 233 3.12 -13.10 -11.94
CA GLY A 233 2.46 -12.87 -13.22
C GLY A 233 1.32 -11.86 -13.10
N LEU A 234 0.12 -12.25 -13.55
CA LEU A 234 -1.05 -11.36 -13.61
C LEU A 234 -1.90 -11.33 -12.33
N SER A 235 -1.46 -11.97 -11.25
CA SER A 235 -2.25 -12.09 -10.01
C SER A 235 -2.69 -10.73 -9.44
N ASN A 236 -1.80 -9.73 -9.42
CA ASN A 236 -2.14 -8.38 -8.95
C ASN A 236 -3.21 -7.72 -9.82
N PHE A 237 -3.16 -7.89 -11.14
CA PHE A 237 -4.15 -7.33 -12.06
C PHE A 237 -5.50 -8.03 -11.92
N GLN A 238 -5.52 -9.36 -11.76
CA GLN A 238 -6.75 -10.10 -11.49
C GLN A 238 -7.40 -9.60 -10.20
N LYS A 239 -6.62 -9.53 -9.11
CA LYS A 239 -7.08 -8.97 -7.82
C LYS A 239 -7.66 -7.57 -8.00
N LEU A 240 -6.98 -6.72 -8.77
CA LEU A 240 -7.35 -5.32 -9.00
C LEU A 240 -8.72 -5.19 -9.70
N PHE A 241 -8.95 -5.94 -10.77
CA PHE A 241 -10.22 -5.89 -11.51
C PHE A 241 -11.38 -6.57 -10.77
N THR A 242 -11.08 -7.42 -9.78
CA THR A 242 -12.09 -8.00 -8.88
C THR A 242 -12.32 -7.19 -7.60
N ASP A 243 -11.55 -6.13 -7.36
CA ASP A 243 -11.66 -5.28 -6.16
C ASP A 243 -12.79 -4.24 -6.34
N PRO A 244 -13.90 -4.30 -5.57
CA PRO A 244 -14.97 -3.32 -5.65
C PRO A 244 -14.49 -1.87 -5.42
N ARG A 245 -13.47 -1.68 -4.57
CA ARG A 245 -12.92 -0.35 -4.30
C ARG A 245 -12.22 0.22 -5.52
N PHE A 246 -11.42 -0.59 -6.22
CA PHE A 246 -10.74 -0.15 -7.43
C PHE A 246 -11.73 0.30 -8.52
N VAL A 247 -12.77 -0.50 -8.77
CA VAL A 247 -13.81 -0.16 -9.75
C VAL A 247 -14.54 1.12 -9.37
N TYR A 248 -14.81 1.31 -8.08
CA TYR A 248 -15.43 2.53 -7.57
C TYR A 248 -14.49 3.75 -7.69
N SER A 249 -13.18 3.58 -7.43
CA SER A 249 -12.17 4.62 -7.63
C SER A 249 -12.01 5.02 -9.10
N LEU A 250 -12.10 4.05 -10.01
CA LEU A 250 -12.15 4.31 -11.45
C LEU A 250 -13.37 5.18 -11.79
N TYR A 251 -14.57 4.81 -11.30
CA TYR A 251 -15.78 5.60 -11.47
C TYR A 251 -15.63 7.02 -10.91
N LYS A 252 -15.15 7.18 -9.68
CA LYS A 252 -14.96 8.49 -9.05
C LYS A 252 -13.93 9.35 -9.77
N THR A 253 -12.87 8.76 -10.30
CA THR A 253 -11.87 9.47 -11.11
C THR A 253 -12.46 9.97 -12.43
N LEU A 254 -13.20 9.11 -13.14
CA LEU A 254 -13.86 9.50 -14.39
C LEU A 254 -14.94 10.56 -14.14
N LEU A 255 -15.73 10.40 -13.08
CA LEU A 255 -16.71 11.40 -12.67
C LEU A 255 -16.03 12.73 -12.33
N PHE A 256 -14.95 12.70 -11.56
CA PHE A 256 -14.17 13.89 -11.21
C PHE A 256 -13.62 14.61 -12.44
N VAL A 257 -13.08 13.88 -13.41
CA VAL A 257 -12.65 14.45 -14.70
C VAL A 257 -13.83 15.06 -15.45
N ALA A 258 -14.94 14.32 -15.55
CA ALA A 258 -16.14 14.74 -16.27
C ALA A 258 -16.80 15.99 -15.68
N THR A 259 -16.66 16.25 -14.37
CA THR A 259 -17.23 17.44 -13.71
C THR A 259 -16.21 18.58 -13.57
N SER A 260 -14.96 18.29 -13.22
CA SER A 260 -13.95 19.33 -12.93
C SER A 260 -13.41 19.99 -14.20
N VAL A 261 -13.26 19.24 -15.30
CA VAL A 261 -12.74 19.77 -16.56
C VAL A 261 -13.70 20.78 -17.19
N PRO A 262 -15.01 20.48 -17.38
CA PRO A 262 -15.93 21.48 -17.88
C PRO A 262 -16.01 22.71 -16.98
N LEU A 263 -15.96 22.54 -15.67
CA LEU A 263 -15.97 23.65 -14.72
C LEU A 263 -14.76 24.58 -14.89
N LYS A 264 -13.53 24.05 -14.83
CA LYS A 264 -12.31 24.85 -14.96
C LYS A 264 -12.17 25.50 -16.34
N VAL A 265 -12.62 24.81 -17.40
CA VAL A 265 -12.61 25.35 -18.76
C VAL A 265 -13.61 26.48 -18.90
N SER A 266 -14.85 26.28 -18.42
CA SER A 266 -15.89 27.30 -18.48
C SER A 266 -15.49 28.57 -17.73
N VAL A 267 -14.95 28.42 -16.51
CA VAL A 267 -14.46 29.55 -15.70
C VAL A 267 -13.29 30.24 -16.41
N GLY A 268 -12.29 29.49 -16.89
CA GLY A 268 -11.13 30.07 -17.57
C GLY A 268 -11.51 30.82 -18.85
N VAL A 269 -12.40 30.26 -19.66
CA VAL A 269 -12.90 30.89 -20.89
C VAL A 269 -13.72 32.14 -20.57
N LEU A 270 -14.65 32.07 -19.61
CA LEU A 270 -15.46 33.21 -19.18
C LEU A 270 -14.56 34.38 -18.73
N LEU A 271 -13.59 34.11 -17.85
CA LEU A 271 -12.65 35.12 -17.36
C LEU A 271 -11.77 35.64 -18.48
N ALA A 272 -11.33 34.80 -19.43
CA ALA A 272 -10.58 35.24 -20.58
C ALA A 272 -11.37 36.24 -21.44
N PHE A 273 -12.64 35.97 -21.73
CA PHE A 273 -13.50 36.91 -22.46
C PHE A 273 -13.71 38.22 -21.69
N LEU A 274 -14.04 38.13 -20.40
CA LEU A 274 -14.28 39.29 -19.56
C LEU A 274 -13.05 40.21 -19.52
N TYR A 275 -11.88 39.64 -19.21
CA TYR A 275 -10.65 40.41 -19.03
C TYR A 275 -9.89 40.70 -20.33
N SER A 276 -10.31 40.15 -21.47
CA SER A 276 -9.83 40.58 -22.80
C SER A 276 -10.49 41.88 -23.27
N THR A 277 -11.66 42.20 -22.73
CA THR A 277 -12.44 43.38 -23.10
C THR A 277 -11.76 44.67 -22.60
N PRO A 278 -11.72 45.76 -23.40
CA PRO A 278 -11.16 47.04 -22.97
C PRO A 278 -12.01 47.76 -21.91
N LEU A 279 -13.27 47.36 -21.74
CA LEU A 279 -14.24 47.95 -20.81
C LEU A 279 -13.92 47.71 -19.33
N VAL A 280 -13.07 46.73 -19.01
CA VAL A 280 -12.71 46.42 -17.63
C VAL A 280 -11.63 47.37 -17.12
N TYR A 281 -12.00 48.25 -16.19
CA TYR A 281 -11.06 49.14 -15.53
C TYR A 281 -10.01 48.35 -14.73
N GLY A 282 -8.74 48.76 -14.81
CA GLY A 282 -7.66 48.07 -14.10
C GLY A 282 -7.36 46.65 -14.56
N ARG A 283 -7.79 46.24 -15.77
CA ARG A 283 -7.66 44.85 -16.28
C ARG A 283 -6.28 44.20 -16.11
N ARG A 284 -5.18 44.96 -16.16
CA ARG A 284 -3.82 44.43 -15.96
C ARG A 284 -3.61 43.90 -14.53
N VAL A 285 -4.11 44.64 -13.53
CA VAL A 285 -4.03 44.25 -12.12
C VAL A 285 -4.88 43.02 -11.88
N TRP A 286 -6.13 43.02 -12.34
CA TRP A 286 -7.03 41.87 -12.20
C TRP A 286 -6.50 40.61 -12.85
N ARG A 287 -5.93 40.72 -14.07
CA ARG A 287 -5.26 39.58 -14.72
C ARG A 287 -4.15 39.02 -13.83
N GLY A 288 -3.32 39.87 -13.24
CA GLY A 288 -2.27 39.43 -12.31
C GLY A 288 -2.84 38.71 -11.07
N LEU A 289 -3.89 39.28 -10.46
CA LEU A 289 -4.54 38.67 -9.28
C LEU A 289 -5.21 37.33 -9.60
N LEU A 290 -5.79 37.17 -10.78
CA LEU A 290 -6.42 35.91 -11.21
C LEU A 290 -5.41 34.80 -11.53
N LEU A 291 -4.13 35.14 -11.69
CA LEU A 291 -3.05 34.14 -11.80
C LEU A 291 -2.54 33.64 -10.45
N THR A 292 -2.97 34.25 -9.33
CA THR A 292 -2.51 33.89 -7.99
C THR A 292 -2.70 32.41 -7.62
N PRO A 293 -3.77 31.69 -8.02
CA PRO A 293 -3.90 30.28 -7.65
C PRO A 293 -2.75 29.41 -8.17
N TRP A 294 -2.19 29.77 -9.33
CA TRP A 294 -1.07 29.04 -9.93
C TRP A 294 0.28 29.41 -9.32
N ALA A 295 0.39 30.59 -8.70
CA ALA A 295 1.59 31.04 -8.02
C ALA A 295 1.76 30.43 -6.62
N LEU A 296 0.68 29.93 -6.02
CA LEU A 296 0.70 29.39 -4.66
C LEU A 296 1.07 27.90 -4.63
N PRO A 297 1.89 27.46 -3.66
CA PRO A 297 2.16 26.03 -3.45
C PRO A 297 0.87 25.26 -3.17
N ILE A 298 0.63 24.17 -3.90
CA ILE A 298 -0.59 23.36 -3.79
C ILE A 298 -0.82 22.80 -2.37
N LEU A 299 0.24 22.46 -1.64
CA LEU A 299 0.13 22.00 -0.24
C LEU A 299 -0.48 23.08 0.67
N LEU A 300 0.02 24.31 0.57
CA LEU A 300 -0.48 25.44 1.36
C LEU A 300 -1.92 25.75 0.99
N SER A 301 -2.20 25.85 -0.31
CA SER A 301 -3.55 26.08 -0.82
C SER A 301 -4.51 24.98 -0.36
N GLY A 302 -4.14 23.71 -0.46
CA GLY A 302 -5.00 22.59 -0.06
C GLY A 302 -5.30 22.58 1.43
N MET A 303 -4.32 22.88 2.28
CA MET A 303 -4.54 23.02 3.73
C MET A 303 -5.47 24.19 4.07
N MET A 304 -5.32 25.32 3.38
CA MET A 304 -6.24 26.46 3.54
C MET A 304 -7.67 26.10 3.11
N TRP A 305 -7.82 25.44 1.95
CA TRP A 305 -9.11 24.99 1.46
C TRP A 305 -9.76 23.99 2.41
N LYS A 306 -8.99 23.02 2.94
CA LYS A 306 -9.45 22.12 4.00
C LYS A 306 -10.00 22.91 5.19
N TYR A 307 -9.26 23.88 5.71
CA TYR A 307 -9.66 24.67 6.88
C TYR A 307 -10.94 25.48 6.61
N ILE A 308 -11.01 26.15 5.46
CA ILE A 308 -12.14 27.02 5.08
C ILE A 308 -13.43 26.20 4.91
N PHE A 309 -13.33 25.03 4.29
CA PHE A 309 -14.46 24.12 4.01
C PHE A 309 -14.68 23.05 5.08
N TYR A 310 -13.85 23.03 6.14
CA TYR A 310 -14.07 22.16 7.28
C TYR A 310 -15.46 22.42 7.87
N PRO A 311 -16.16 21.44 8.47
CA PRO A 311 -17.55 21.65 8.93
C PRO A 311 -17.70 22.83 9.92
N SER A 312 -16.69 23.06 10.77
CA SER A 312 -16.62 24.23 11.68
C SER A 312 -15.86 25.44 11.09
N GLY A 313 -15.43 25.35 9.83
CA GLY A 313 -14.82 26.44 9.08
C GLY A 313 -15.86 27.42 8.56
N PRO A 314 -15.43 28.61 8.11
CA PRO A 314 -16.33 29.69 7.71
C PRO A 314 -17.27 29.29 6.57
N LEU A 315 -16.78 28.61 5.52
CA LEU A 315 -17.62 28.18 4.40
C LEU A 315 -18.36 26.88 4.70
N GLY A 316 -17.78 26.01 5.54
CA GLY A 316 -18.49 24.82 6.03
C GLY A 316 -19.78 25.20 6.77
N MET A 317 -19.70 26.13 7.71
CA MET A 317 -20.86 26.64 8.45
C MET A 317 -21.81 27.43 7.56
N ALA A 318 -21.30 28.34 6.72
CA ALA A 318 -22.14 29.20 5.88
C ALA A 318 -23.02 28.39 4.90
N PHE A 319 -22.49 27.29 4.36
CA PHE A 319 -23.18 26.45 3.37
C PHE A 319 -23.67 25.10 3.93
N HIS A 320 -23.55 24.86 5.24
CA HIS A 320 -23.88 23.59 5.89
C HIS A 320 -23.18 22.38 5.23
N LEU A 321 -21.91 22.57 4.84
CA LEU A 321 -21.11 21.54 4.21
C LEU A 321 -20.39 20.70 5.27
N ASP A 322 -20.61 19.40 5.20
CA ASP A 322 -19.89 18.40 5.96
C ASP A 322 -18.98 17.57 5.06
N ILE A 323 -17.76 18.09 4.81
CA ILE A 323 -16.77 17.40 3.98
C ILE A 323 -16.19 16.13 4.62
N ASN A 324 -16.46 15.86 5.91
CA ASN A 324 -15.93 14.70 6.60
C ASN A 324 -16.89 13.50 6.53
N ASN A 325 -18.20 13.75 6.58
CA ASN A 325 -19.21 12.69 6.61
C ASN A 325 -20.05 12.58 5.34
N ASN A 326 -20.16 13.65 4.52
CA ASN A 326 -20.96 13.64 3.30
C ASN A 326 -20.05 13.59 2.05
N GLU A 327 -20.18 12.50 1.28
CA GLU A 327 -19.34 12.28 0.10
C GLU A 327 -19.50 13.35 -0.97
N TRP A 328 -20.71 13.89 -1.16
CA TRP A 328 -21.00 14.83 -2.24
C TRP A 328 -20.57 16.24 -1.86
N HIS A 329 -20.61 16.58 -0.57
CA HIS A 329 -20.02 17.82 -0.07
C HIS A 329 -18.51 17.84 -0.28
N ALA A 330 -17.81 16.76 0.09
CA ALA A 330 -16.38 16.62 -0.17
C ALA A 330 -16.07 16.68 -1.67
N PHE A 331 -16.81 15.92 -2.49
CA PHE A 331 -16.62 15.88 -3.94
C PHE A 331 -16.85 17.25 -4.61
N LEU A 332 -17.85 18.02 -4.16
CA LEU A 332 -18.08 19.39 -4.62
C LEU A 332 -16.87 20.28 -4.34
N VAL A 333 -16.35 20.23 -3.11
CA VAL A 333 -15.15 21.00 -2.72
C VAL A 333 -13.93 20.61 -3.55
N TYR A 334 -13.77 19.32 -3.88
CA TYR A 334 -12.67 18.89 -4.75
C TYR A 334 -12.78 19.51 -6.15
N ASN A 335 -13.98 19.54 -6.73
CA ASN A 335 -14.20 20.15 -8.04
C ASN A 335 -13.93 21.65 -8.04
N LEU A 336 -14.38 22.34 -6.99
CA LEU A 336 -14.14 23.78 -6.83
C LEU A 336 -12.65 24.08 -6.64
N PHE A 337 -11.96 23.30 -5.82
CA PHE A 337 -10.54 23.48 -5.56
C PHE A 337 -9.71 23.21 -6.81
N GLU A 338 -9.98 22.11 -7.50
CA GLU A 338 -9.32 21.75 -8.76
C GLU A 338 -9.57 22.78 -9.86
N ALA A 339 -10.80 23.31 -9.94
CA ALA A 339 -11.11 24.39 -10.87
C ALA A 339 -10.35 25.68 -10.52
N TRP A 340 -10.28 26.03 -9.23
CA TRP A 340 -9.52 27.18 -8.74
C TRP A 340 -8.02 27.08 -9.07
N LEU A 341 -7.43 25.90 -8.95
CA LEU A 341 -6.02 25.64 -9.30
C LEU A 341 -5.75 25.77 -10.81
N ALA A 342 -6.69 25.34 -11.65
CA ALA A 342 -6.43 25.12 -13.07
C ALA A 342 -7.05 26.16 -14.03
N TYR A 343 -8.08 26.91 -13.63
CA TYR A 343 -8.65 27.96 -14.49
C TYR A 343 -7.63 29.00 -14.96
N PRO A 344 -6.58 29.40 -14.19
CA PRO A 344 -5.64 30.43 -14.63
C PRO A 344 -4.88 30.03 -15.90
N PHE A 345 -4.56 28.73 -16.03
CA PHE A 345 -3.92 28.19 -17.23
C PHE A 345 -4.84 28.28 -18.45
N ILE A 346 -6.10 27.83 -18.32
CA ILE A 346 -7.09 27.94 -19.41
C ILE A 346 -7.33 29.41 -19.78
N MET A 347 -7.48 30.28 -18.78
CA MET A 347 -7.66 31.72 -18.99
C MET A 347 -6.50 32.30 -19.80
N THR A 348 -5.25 32.01 -19.41
CA THR A 348 -4.05 32.54 -20.06
C THR A 348 -3.94 32.08 -21.52
N VAL A 349 -4.13 30.78 -21.78
CA VAL A 349 -4.09 30.24 -23.14
C VAL A 349 -5.20 30.84 -23.99
N THR A 350 -6.41 30.93 -23.45
CA THR A 350 -7.57 31.51 -24.15
C THR A 350 -7.34 32.98 -24.48
N MET A 351 -6.80 33.77 -23.55
CA MET A 351 -6.46 35.18 -23.80
C MET A 351 -5.37 35.37 -24.86
N GLY A 352 -4.34 34.50 -24.84
CA GLY A 352 -3.32 34.48 -25.88
C GLY A 352 -3.93 34.19 -27.26
N ALA A 353 -4.85 33.22 -27.34
CA ALA A 353 -5.57 32.89 -28.56
C ALA A 353 -6.50 34.03 -29.04
N LEU A 354 -7.24 34.66 -28.11
CA LEU A 354 -8.11 35.81 -28.40
C LEU A 354 -7.32 37.00 -28.96
N SER A 355 -6.08 37.18 -28.53
CA SER A 355 -5.21 38.27 -29.02
C SER A 355 -4.81 38.09 -30.49
N GLY A 356 -4.91 36.86 -31.04
CA GLY A 356 -4.65 36.57 -32.45
C GLY A 356 -5.88 36.71 -33.36
N VAL A 357 -7.08 36.97 -32.82
CA VAL A 357 -8.30 37.15 -33.62
C VAL A 357 -8.27 38.53 -34.28
N SER A 358 -8.39 38.58 -35.61
CA SER A 358 -8.40 39.86 -36.35
C SER A 358 -9.59 40.72 -35.95
N LYS A 359 -9.35 42.02 -35.75
CA LYS A 359 -10.40 43.00 -35.46
C LYS A 359 -11.39 43.12 -36.62
N ASP A 360 -10.90 43.00 -37.86
CA ASP A 360 -11.72 43.12 -39.08
C ASP A 360 -12.82 42.05 -39.12
N LEU A 361 -12.53 40.82 -38.68
CA LEU A 361 -13.52 39.75 -38.57
C LEU A 361 -14.60 40.05 -37.53
N ILE A 362 -14.21 40.69 -36.43
CA ILE A 362 -15.14 41.11 -35.38
C ILE A 362 -16.00 42.28 -35.89
N GLU A 363 -15.40 43.28 -36.56
CA GLU A 363 -16.07 44.42 -37.18
C GLU A 363 -17.07 44.01 -38.26
N ALA A 364 -16.68 43.10 -39.16
CA ALA A 364 -17.59 42.52 -40.16
C ALA A 364 -18.82 41.89 -39.50
N SER A 365 -18.64 41.13 -38.42
CA SER A 365 -19.76 40.53 -37.69
C SER A 365 -20.66 41.56 -36.97
N TYR A 366 -20.18 42.77 -36.67
CA TYR A 366 -21.04 43.86 -36.20
C TYR A 366 -21.91 44.40 -37.34
N ILE A 367 -21.33 44.55 -38.54
CA ILE A 367 -22.04 45.03 -39.74
C ILE A 367 -23.14 44.04 -40.14
N ASP A 368 -22.87 42.74 -40.04
CA ASP A 368 -23.84 41.67 -40.32
C ASP A 368 -24.94 41.54 -39.24
N GLY A 369 -24.95 42.41 -38.21
CA GLY A 369 -25.96 42.39 -37.15
C GLY A 369 -25.85 41.20 -36.19
N ALA A 370 -24.71 40.51 -36.15
CA ALA A 370 -24.54 39.35 -35.30
C ALA A 370 -24.57 39.73 -33.81
N SER A 371 -25.45 39.08 -33.05
CA SER A 371 -25.56 39.26 -31.59
C SER A 371 -24.29 38.78 -30.86
N LEU A 372 -24.07 39.27 -29.63
CA LEU A 372 -22.90 38.90 -28.82
C LEU A 372 -22.73 37.38 -28.67
N PHE A 373 -23.82 36.69 -28.33
CA PHE A 373 -23.80 35.23 -28.16
C PHE A 373 -23.52 34.51 -29.48
N PHE A 374 -24.11 34.97 -30.59
CA PHE A 374 -23.85 34.41 -31.91
C PHE A 374 -22.37 34.56 -32.27
N ARG A 375 -21.80 35.75 -32.06
CA ARG A 375 -20.40 36.03 -32.37
C ARG A 375 -19.43 35.21 -31.52
N VAL A 376 -19.68 35.10 -30.21
CA VAL A 376 -18.86 34.26 -29.34
C VAL A 376 -18.89 32.81 -29.83
N ARG A 377 -20.07 32.26 -30.12
CA ARG A 377 -20.23 30.85 -30.47
C ARG A 377 -19.79 30.50 -31.89
N HIS A 378 -20.07 31.34 -32.88
CA HIS A 378 -19.88 31.02 -34.30
C HIS A 378 -18.68 31.72 -34.95
N VAL A 379 -18.16 32.79 -34.34
CA VAL A 379 -17.00 33.51 -34.89
C VAL A 379 -15.77 33.28 -34.01
N VAL A 380 -15.85 33.65 -32.73
CA VAL A 380 -14.66 33.68 -31.87
C VAL A 380 -14.24 32.28 -31.40
N LEU A 381 -15.15 31.51 -30.78
CA LEU A 381 -14.84 30.18 -30.25
C LEU A 381 -14.25 29.22 -31.31
N PRO A 382 -14.74 29.17 -32.56
CA PRO A 382 -14.14 28.35 -33.60
C PRO A 382 -12.71 28.78 -33.93
N LEU A 383 -12.41 30.08 -33.99
CA LEU A 383 -11.07 30.60 -34.28
C LEU A 383 -10.06 30.28 -33.18
N ILE A 384 -10.48 30.30 -31.91
CA ILE A 384 -9.61 29.98 -30.77
C ILE A 384 -9.68 28.50 -30.34
N SER A 385 -10.43 27.67 -31.08
CA SER A 385 -10.72 26.28 -30.69
C SER A 385 -9.46 25.43 -30.55
N ARG A 386 -8.48 25.56 -31.46
CA ARG A 386 -7.24 24.77 -31.46
C ARG A 386 -6.43 24.92 -30.16
N PRO A 387 -6.02 26.14 -29.75
CA PRO A 387 -5.31 26.33 -28.48
C PRO A 387 -6.17 25.99 -27.26
N LEU A 388 -7.49 26.28 -27.29
CA LEU A 388 -8.39 25.95 -26.19
C LEU A 388 -8.54 24.44 -25.98
N VAL A 389 -8.69 23.67 -27.07
CA VAL A 389 -8.76 22.22 -27.04
C VAL A 389 -7.45 21.65 -26.50
N LEU A 390 -6.30 22.13 -26.98
CA LEU A 390 -4.99 21.72 -26.45
C LEU A 390 -4.88 21.96 -24.94
N ALA A 391 -5.27 23.15 -24.46
CA ALA A 391 -5.26 23.46 -23.04
C ALA A 391 -6.21 22.57 -22.22
N THR A 392 -7.39 22.29 -22.78
CA THR A 392 -8.37 21.36 -22.20
C THR A 392 -7.78 19.95 -22.06
N ILE A 393 -7.01 19.48 -23.04
CA ILE A 393 -6.42 18.14 -23.01
C ILE A 393 -5.33 18.01 -21.96
N LEU A 394 -4.45 19.01 -21.91
CA LEU A 394 -3.38 19.03 -20.92
C LEU A 394 -3.96 19.05 -19.49
N THR A 395 -4.99 19.87 -19.26
CA THR A 395 -5.66 19.93 -17.95
C THR A 395 -6.52 18.71 -17.65
N THR A 396 -7.06 18.02 -18.66
CA THR A 396 -7.74 16.73 -18.48
C THR A 396 -6.76 15.63 -18.08
N GLY A 397 -5.58 15.58 -18.71
CA GLY A 397 -4.50 14.67 -18.31
C GLY A 397 -4.04 14.89 -16.87
N ALA A 398 -3.96 16.15 -16.43
CA ALA A 398 -3.70 16.50 -15.04
C ALA A 398 -4.83 16.05 -14.09
N SER A 399 -6.10 16.23 -14.47
CA SER A 399 -7.26 15.75 -13.69
C SER A 399 -7.32 14.22 -13.56
N LEU A 400 -6.91 13.47 -14.60
CA LEU A 400 -6.79 12.00 -14.54
C LEU A 400 -5.71 11.56 -13.53
N GLN A 401 -4.73 12.43 -13.27
CA GLN A 401 -3.66 12.25 -12.30
C GLN A 401 -3.92 13.05 -11.01
N ALA A 402 -5.18 13.43 -10.74
CA ALA A 402 -5.49 14.10 -9.50
C ALA A 402 -5.19 13.17 -8.32
N PHE A 403 -4.38 13.67 -7.39
CA PHE A 403 -3.97 12.95 -6.18
C PHE A 403 -4.01 13.90 -4.98
N MET A 404 -3.34 15.04 -5.11
CA MET A 404 -3.18 15.99 -4.00
C MET A 404 -4.51 16.62 -3.56
N VAL A 405 -5.44 16.85 -4.48
CA VAL A 405 -6.75 17.45 -4.14
C VAL A 405 -7.52 16.62 -3.11
N PRO A 406 -7.90 15.35 -3.38
CA PRO A 406 -8.63 14.56 -2.39
C PRO A 406 -7.78 14.25 -1.15
N LEU A 407 -6.47 14.04 -1.31
CA LEU A 407 -5.56 13.77 -0.19
C LEU A 407 -5.55 14.91 0.83
N LEU A 408 -5.36 16.15 0.36
CA LEU A 408 -5.18 17.31 1.24
C LEU A 408 -6.45 17.75 1.95
N ILE A 409 -7.62 17.55 1.34
CA ILE A 409 -8.89 17.96 1.94
C ILE A 409 -9.27 17.02 3.08
N ASN A 410 -9.39 15.72 2.84
CA ASN A 410 -9.78 14.76 3.89
C ASN A 410 -9.23 13.33 3.69
N GLY A 411 -8.31 13.09 2.74
CA GLY A 411 -7.85 11.74 2.42
C GLY A 411 -8.78 10.94 1.51
N GLY A 412 -9.65 11.59 0.72
CA GLY A 412 -10.58 10.90 -0.19
C GLY A 412 -11.86 10.37 0.47
N GLY A 413 -12.10 10.67 1.75
CA GLY A 413 -13.28 10.23 2.51
C GLY A 413 -14.63 10.81 2.02
N PRO A 414 -15.74 10.53 2.73
CA PRO A 414 -15.86 9.70 3.94
C PRO A 414 -15.59 8.21 3.68
N THR A 415 -15.26 7.45 4.72
CA THR A 415 -15.20 5.99 4.64
C THR A 415 -16.61 5.40 4.63
N LYS A 416 -16.92 4.52 3.68
CA LYS A 416 -18.21 3.83 3.60
C LYS A 416 -18.05 2.42 3.04
N THR A 417 -19.12 1.62 3.16
CA THR A 417 -19.24 0.35 2.44
C THR A 417 -19.55 0.63 0.98
N ILE A 418 -18.59 0.33 0.12
CA ILE A 418 -18.71 0.41 -1.34
C ILE A 418 -19.23 -0.94 -1.84
N THR A 419 -20.40 -0.94 -2.47
CA THR A 419 -20.99 -2.13 -3.08
C THR A 419 -20.98 -1.97 -4.59
N VAL A 420 -20.36 -2.93 -5.29
CA VAL A 420 -20.34 -2.97 -6.75
C VAL A 420 -21.10 -4.22 -7.20
N PRO A 421 -22.06 -4.08 -8.14
CA PRO A 421 -22.79 -5.23 -8.67
C PRO A 421 -21.83 -6.33 -9.13
N TYR A 422 -22.13 -7.58 -8.75
CA TYR A 422 -21.37 -8.79 -9.10
C TYR A 422 -19.95 -8.93 -8.51
N LEU A 423 -19.40 -7.88 -7.87
CA LEU A 423 -18.07 -7.93 -7.22
C LEU A 423 -18.16 -7.92 -5.68
N GLY A 424 -19.33 -7.63 -5.11
CA GLY A 424 -19.57 -7.63 -3.67
C GLY A 424 -19.35 -6.26 -3.03
N SER A 425 -19.02 -6.27 -1.73
CA SER A 425 -18.88 -5.06 -0.93
C SER A 425 -17.50 -4.98 -0.27
N ALA A 426 -16.95 -3.78 -0.20
CA ALA A 426 -15.68 -3.49 0.46
C ALA A 426 -15.73 -2.13 1.15
N THR A 427 -15.09 -2.02 2.32
CA THR A 427 -15.00 -0.74 3.05
C THR A 427 -13.85 0.09 2.49
N GLY A 428 -14.13 1.34 2.14
CA GLY A 428 -13.13 2.24 1.57
C GLY A 428 -13.58 3.69 1.52
N ASN A 429 -12.70 4.55 1.01
CA ASN A 429 -12.94 5.98 0.93
C ASN A 429 -13.83 6.32 -0.29
N ALA A 430 -14.92 7.04 -0.03
CA ALA A 430 -15.99 7.28 -1.02
C ALA A 430 -15.56 8.13 -2.22
N ASN A 431 -14.52 8.94 -2.09
CA ASN A 431 -13.98 9.78 -3.16
C ASN A 431 -12.49 9.49 -3.40
N GLU A 432 -12.09 8.24 -3.14
CA GLU A 432 -10.75 7.73 -3.45
C GLU A 432 -10.55 7.69 -4.97
N VAL A 433 -9.77 8.63 -5.52
CA VAL A 433 -9.37 8.62 -6.94
C VAL A 433 -8.25 7.61 -7.19
N LEU A 434 -8.05 7.17 -8.43
CA LEU A 434 -7.14 6.06 -8.77
C LEU A 434 -5.71 6.22 -8.24
N LEU A 435 -5.14 7.42 -8.31
CA LEU A 435 -3.78 7.64 -7.81
C LEU A 435 -3.71 7.59 -6.28
N LEU A 436 -4.76 8.06 -5.60
CA LEU A 436 -4.90 7.98 -4.16
C LEU A 436 -5.12 6.53 -3.72
N PHE A 437 -5.90 5.75 -4.46
CA PHE A 437 -6.06 4.31 -4.24
C PHE A 437 -4.69 3.60 -4.24
N GLY A 438 -3.89 3.81 -5.28
CA GLY A 438 -2.54 3.23 -5.35
C GLY A 438 -1.64 3.69 -4.19
N TYR A 439 -1.76 4.96 -3.78
CA TYR A 439 -0.96 5.53 -2.71
C TYR A 439 -1.31 4.92 -1.34
N ASP A 440 -2.59 4.72 -1.05
CA ASP A 440 -3.04 4.06 0.17
C ASP A 440 -2.55 2.60 0.22
N ARG A 441 -2.40 1.93 -0.93
CA ARG A 441 -1.83 0.56 -0.99
C ARG A 441 -0.34 0.52 -0.65
N VAL A 442 0.40 1.58 -0.96
CA VAL A 442 1.81 1.72 -0.56
C VAL A 442 1.92 2.08 0.92
N THR A 443 1.14 3.06 1.37
CA THR A 443 1.37 3.69 2.67
C THR A 443 0.67 2.97 3.82
N ILE A 444 -0.55 2.48 3.60
CA ILE A 444 -1.38 1.82 4.61
C ILE A 444 -1.19 0.30 4.51
N ASP A 445 -1.49 -0.29 3.36
CA ASP A 445 -1.55 -1.75 3.21
C ASP A 445 -0.18 -2.41 3.01
N LYS A 446 0.85 -1.61 2.68
CA LYS A 446 2.21 -2.07 2.35
C LYS A 446 2.27 -3.08 1.18
N GLN A 447 1.30 -3.05 0.27
CA GLN A 447 1.21 -3.93 -0.89
C GLN A 447 1.78 -3.24 -2.14
N TYR A 448 3.11 -3.21 -2.27
CA TYR A 448 3.79 -2.47 -3.33
C TYR A 448 3.55 -3.05 -4.73
N GLY A 449 3.52 -4.38 -4.89
CA GLY A 449 3.20 -5.03 -6.17
C GLY A 449 1.79 -4.68 -6.65
N TYR A 450 0.82 -4.67 -5.72
CA TYR A 450 -0.57 -4.31 -5.99
C TYR A 450 -0.74 -2.82 -6.33
N ALA A 451 -0.04 -1.95 -5.59
CA ALA A 451 0.00 -0.51 -5.88
C ALA A 451 0.60 -0.22 -7.26
N ALA A 452 1.72 -0.87 -7.59
CA ALA A 452 2.38 -0.73 -8.88
C ALA A 452 1.46 -1.18 -10.03
N ALA A 453 0.72 -2.28 -9.87
CA ALA A 453 -0.29 -2.71 -10.85
C ALA A 453 -1.37 -1.66 -11.07
N THR A 454 -1.84 -0.98 -10.01
CA THR A 454 -2.76 0.16 -10.13
C THR A 454 -2.19 1.26 -11.01
N TYR A 455 -0.93 1.67 -10.75
CA TYR A 455 -0.29 2.74 -11.52
C TYR A 455 -0.03 2.36 -12.98
N VAL A 456 0.25 1.08 -13.27
CA VAL A 456 0.32 0.59 -14.65
C VAL A 456 -1.01 0.78 -15.36
N VAL A 457 -2.14 0.44 -14.72
CA VAL A 457 -3.47 0.65 -15.29
C VAL A 457 -3.76 2.14 -15.51
N VAL A 458 -3.39 3.00 -14.57
CA VAL A 458 -3.51 4.46 -14.73
C VAL A 458 -2.72 4.97 -15.94
N VAL A 459 -1.48 4.51 -16.12
CA VAL A 459 -0.66 4.86 -17.29
C VAL A 459 -1.34 4.41 -18.57
N LEU A 460 -1.91 3.20 -18.60
CA LEU A 460 -2.66 2.72 -19.77
C LEU A 460 -3.90 3.56 -20.08
N ILE A 461 -4.63 4.02 -19.05
CA ILE A 461 -5.78 4.92 -19.22
C ILE A 461 -5.33 6.26 -19.82
N ILE A 462 -4.24 6.84 -19.31
CA ILE A 462 -3.70 8.11 -19.83
C ILE A 462 -3.18 7.93 -21.26
N LEU A 463 -2.50 6.83 -21.56
CA LEU A 463 -2.05 6.51 -22.92
C LEU A 463 -3.23 6.35 -23.87
N ALA A 464 -4.29 5.65 -23.46
CA ALA A 464 -5.50 5.51 -24.26
C ALA A 464 -6.16 6.88 -24.50
N TYR A 465 -6.27 7.72 -23.48
CA TYR A 465 -6.78 9.08 -23.59
C TYR A 465 -5.99 9.93 -24.59
N VAL A 466 -4.66 9.95 -24.48
CA VAL A 466 -3.77 10.70 -25.37
C VAL A 466 -3.81 10.15 -26.80
N ALA A 467 -3.81 8.82 -26.97
CA ALA A 467 -3.87 8.18 -28.28
C ALA A 467 -5.19 8.46 -29.00
N LEU A 468 -6.32 8.35 -28.29
CA LEU A 468 -7.64 8.72 -28.81
C LEU A 468 -7.66 10.17 -29.28
N TRP A 469 -7.08 11.08 -28.50
CA TRP A 469 -7.00 12.47 -28.91
C TRP A 469 -6.17 12.68 -30.18
N PHE A 470 -4.95 12.14 -30.24
CA PHE A 470 -4.10 12.27 -31.43
C PHE A 470 -4.79 11.71 -32.69
N TYR A 471 -5.53 10.61 -32.53
CA TYR A 471 -6.31 10.02 -33.59
C TYR A 471 -7.41 10.95 -34.11
N TYR A 472 -8.22 11.56 -33.22
CA TYR A 472 -9.27 12.50 -33.61
C TYR A 472 -8.72 13.82 -34.15
N SER A 473 -7.64 14.35 -33.55
CA SER A 473 -7.01 15.59 -34.00
C SER A 473 -6.47 15.49 -35.43
N ARG A 474 -5.87 14.35 -35.81
CA ARG A 474 -5.39 14.11 -37.18
C ARG A 474 -6.51 14.02 -38.22
N ARG A 475 -7.70 13.54 -37.84
CA ARG A 475 -8.87 13.48 -38.73
C ARG A 475 -9.55 14.84 -38.90
N GLY A 476 -9.58 15.67 -37.85
CA GLY A 476 -10.12 17.02 -37.88
C GLY A 476 -9.31 18.02 -38.73
N GLY A 477 -8.08 17.69 -39.12
CA GLY A 477 -7.25 18.50 -40.01
C GLY A 477 -7.62 18.46 -41.50
N ARG A 478 -8.67 17.73 -41.91
CA ARG A 478 -9.11 17.61 -43.31
C ARG A 478 -10.33 18.43 -43.71
N GLY A 479 -10.85 19.30 -42.84
CA GLY A 479 -11.94 20.18 -43.23
C GLY A 479 -12.35 21.11 -42.11
N TRP A 480 -11.72 22.28 -42.07
CA TRP A 480 -12.24 23.52 -41.48
C TRP A 480 -11.64 24.68 -42.26
#